data_AF-A0A352LQN9-F1
#
_entry.id   AF-A0A352LQN9-F1
#
_cell.length_a   1.000
_cell.length_b   1.000
_cell.length_c   1.000
_cell.angle_alpha   90.00
_cell.angle_beta   90.00
_cell.angle_gamma   90.00
#
_symmetry.space_group_name_H-M   'P 1'
#
loop_
_entity.id
_entity.type
_entity.pdbx_description
1 polymer ?
#
loop_
_entity_poly.entity_id
_entity_poly.type
_entity_poly.pdbx_seq_one_letter_code
_entity_poly.pdbx_strand_id
1 'polypeptide(L)'
;MDALTAKRLAYVGIESLEYVERDTPTETLKTINFGVSAVSLQYSQEEFVKLNLSVDKRSCLGRAAQAAAVVEKHFPSARVELGEVRRNYLAEMMVQMLFENRSKSLDPSFMSELLMYEEPHLVVVIDGQQFEPLSIQLGCDIFHPEVATFPIWEGVASAVTVSESHTETNPRKKLDLLWEAEEMCPSMSLVQENICGPMAELGLDTVGVVDECLRRRPCARTLFVLAVLTGEEKYYEQLDRKYTSKITDFF
;
A
#
# COMPACT_ATOMS: atom_id res chain seq x y z
N MET A 1 -8.06 11.14 11.01
CA MET A 1 -9.22 10.28 11.39
C MET A 1 -8.84 9.34 12.53
N ASP A 2 -9.69 9.08 13.53
CA ASP A 2 -9.38 8.10 14.61
C ASP A 2 -9.70 6.63 14.24
N ALA A 3 -9.08 5.68 14.96
CA ALA A 3 -9.24 4.23 14.75
C ALA A 3 -10.69 3.75 14.91
N LEU A 4 -11.46 4.35 15.82
CA LEU A 4 -12.86 3.99 16.04
C LEU A 4 -13.75 4.41 14.86
N THR A 5 -13.47 5.56 14.26
CA THR A 5 -14.14 6.11 13.09
C THR A 5 -13.84 5.26 11.87
N ALA A 6 -12.57 4.93 11.64
CA ALA A 6 -12.14 4.01 10.59
C ALA A 6 -12.85 2.66 10.70
N LYS A 7 -12.91 2.07 11.91
CA LYS A 7 -13.65 0.85 12.19
C LYS A 7 -15.13 0.98 11.84
N ARG A 8 -15.80 2.05 12.29
CA ARG A 8 -17.22 2.27 11.99
C ARG A 8 -17.49 2.35 10.49
N LEU A 9 -16.65 3.06 9.73
CA LEU A 9 -16.78 3.15 8.27
C LEU A 9 -16.65 1.77 7.62
N ALA A 10 -15.66 0.97 8.03
CA ALA A 10 -15.48 -0.39 7.53
C ALA A 10 -16.70 -1.27 7.81
N TYR A 11 -17.25 -1.22 9.03
CA TYR A 11 -18.44 -1.99 9.42
C TYR A 11 -19.69 -1.59 8.63
N VAL A 12 -19.92 -0.30 8.42
CA VAL A 12 -20.98 0.19 7.52
C VAL A 12 -20.77 -0.33 6.10
N GLY A 13 -19.52 -0.38 5.63
CA GLY A 13 -19.15 -0.90 4.32
C GLY A 13 -19.48 -2.39 4.11
N ILE A 14 -19.44 -3.21 5.17
CA ILE A 14 -19.73 -4.67 5.08
C ILE A 14 -21.14 -4.91 4.54
N GLU A 15 -22.12 -4.06 4.85
CA GLU A 15 -23.50 -4.25 4.39
C GLU A 15 -23.63 -4.26 2.86
N SER A 16 -22.64 -3.68 2.16
CA SER A 16 -22.56 -3.65 0.70
C SER A 16 -21.73 -4.79 0.08
N LEU A 17 -21.21 -5.72 0.91
CA LEU A 17 -20.43 -6.87 0.48
C LEU A 17 -21.28 -8.12 0.43
N GLU A 18 -21.17 -8.87 -0.67
CA GLU A 18 -21.72 -10.21 -0.79
C GLU A 18 -20.62 -11.22 -0.42
N TYR A 19 -20.91 -12.15 0.49
CA TYR A 19 -20.00 -13.22 0.88
C TYR A 19 -20.78 -14.39 1.51
N VAL A 20 -20.14 -15.55 1.62
CA VAL A 20 -20.69 -16.75 2.25
C VAL A 20 -19.79 -17.13 3.43
N GLU A 21 -20.37 -17.15 4.63
CA GLU A 21 -19.68 -17.63 5.83
C GLU A 21 -19.27 -19.11 5.67
N ARG A 22 -18.04 -19.43 6.07
CA ARG A 22 -17.42 -20.76 6.03
C ARG A 22 -16.85 -21.11 7.41
N ASP A 23 -16.33 -22.32 7.55
CA ASP A 23 -15.83 -22.83 8.82
C ASP A 23 -14.58 -22.09 9.33
N THR A 24 -13.80 -21.49 8.42
CA THR A 24 -12.58 -20.74 8.77
C THR A 24 -12.63 -19.29 8.28
N PRO A 25 -11.88 -18.37 8.94
CA PRO A 25 -11.77 -16.98 8.49
C PRO A 25 -11.30 -16.88 7.04
N THR A 26 -10.21 -17.57 6.70
CA THR A 26 -9.59 -17.53 5.37
C THR A 26 -10.54 -18.05 4.29
N GLU A 27 -11.27 -19.15 4.54
CA GLU A 27 -12.26 -19.65 3.58
C GLU A 27 -13.44 -18.69 3.41
N THR A 28 -13.89 -18.04 4.49
CA THR A 28 -14.94 -17.00 4.41
C THR A 28 -14.47 -15.84 3.54
N LEU A 29 -13.25 -15.34 3.78
CA LEU A 29 -12.70 -14.23 3.03
C LEU A 29 -12.56 -14.53 1.54
N LYS A 30 -12.19 -15.77 1.16
CA LYS A 30 -12.14 -16.21 -0.25
C LYS A 30 -13.49 -16.16 -0.98
N THR A 31 -14.61 -16.01 -0.26
CA THR A 31 -15.94 -15.86 -0.86
C THR A 31 -16.39 -14.41 -1.05
N ILE A 32 -15.63 -13.43 -0.54
CA ILE A 32 -16.03 -12.03 -0.62
C ILE A 32 -16.03 -11.56 -2.06
N ASN A 33 -17.17 -11.04 -2.49
CA ASN A 33 -17.31 -10.31 -3.73
C ASN A 33 -17.15 -8.81 -3.47
N PHE A 34 -15.95 -8.29 -3.74
CA PHE A 34 -15.68 -6.86 -3.63
C PHE A 34 -16.37 -6.01 -4.72
N GLY A 35 -17.04 -6.62 -5.70
CA GLY A 35 -17.63 -5.92 -6.84
C GLY A 35 -16.53 -5.44 -7.78
N VAL A 36 -16.45 -6.06 -8.96
CA VAL A 36 -15.38 -5.89 -9.96
C VAL A 36 -14.91 -4.44 -10.13
N SER A 37 -13.60 -4.23 -10.03
CA SER A 37 -12.89 -3.34 -10.95
C SER A 37 -11.83 -4.19 -11.62
N ALA A 38 -11.83 -4.20 -12.95
CA ALA A 38 -10.75 -4.77 -13.73
C ALA A 38 -9.40 -4.26 -13.21
N VAL A 39 -8.38 -5.09 -13.31
CA VAL A 39 -6.96 -4.83 -12.99
C VAL A 39 -6.37 -3.65 -13.83
N SER A 40 -7.21 -2.88 -14.53
CA SER A 40 -6.81 -1.87 -15.53
C SER A 40 -7.47 -0.50 -15.36
N LEU A 41 -8.14 -0.19 -14.25
CA LEU A 41 -8.54 1.20 -13.99
C LEU A 41 -7.37 1.92 -13.33
N GLN A 42 -6.60 2.65 -14.15
CA GLN A 42 -5.71 3.70 -13.66
C GLN A 42 -6.58 4.76 -12.99
N TYR A 43 -6.80 4.63 -11.69
CA TYR A 43 -7.38 5.72 -10.92
C TYR A 43 -6.35 6.85 -10.81
N SER A 44 -6.80 8.08 -10.97
CA SER A 44 -5.99 9.24 -10.61
C SER A 44 -5.68 9.23 -9.11
N GLN A 45 -4.60 9.92 -8.70
CA GLN A 45 -4.27 10.09 -7.28
C GLN A 45 -5.45 10.68 -6.49
N GLU A 46 -6.19 11.62 -7.10
CA GLU A 46 -7.37 12.22 -6.47
C GLU A 46 -8.49 11.19 -6.22
N GLU A 47 -8.72 10.27 -7.16
CA GLU A 47 -9.68 9.18 -6.98
C GLU A 47 -9.23 8.21 -5.90
N PHE A 48 -7.96 7.78 -5.90
CA PHE A 48 -7.43 6.91 -4.85
C PHE A 48 -7.58 7.51 -3.45
N VAL A 49 -7.27 8.80 -3.30
CA VAL A 49 -7.47 9.53 -2.05
C VAL A 49 -8.93 9.47 -1.62
N LYS A 50 -9.88 9.78 -2.51
CA LYS A 50 -11.33 9.71 -2.20
C LYS A 50 -11.75 8.31 -1.74
N LEU A 51 -11.30 7.27 -2.44
CA LEU A 51 -11.62 5.88 -2.10
C LEU A 51 -11.09 5.51 -0.71
N ASN A 52 -9.85 5.88 -0.39
CA ASN A 52 -9.25 5.61 0.90
C ASN A 52 -9.96 6.36 2.04
N LEU A 53 -10.30 7.65 1.84
CA LEU A 53 -11.02 8.45 2.83
C LEU A 53 -12.38 7.85 3.22
N SER A 54 -13.06 7.20 2.29
CA SER A 54 -14.33 6.51 2.55
C SER A 54 -14.18 5.03 2.89
N VAL A 55 -12.96 4.50 2.99
CA VAL A 55 -12.68 3.06 3.21
C VAL A 55 -13.44 2.20 2.18
N ASP A 56 -13.39 2.62 0.90
CA ASP A 56 -14.18 2.06 -0.19
C ASP A 56 -13.60 0.72 -0.67
N LYS A 57 -14.48 -0.26 -0.93
CA LYS A 57 -14.13 -1.62 -1.39
C LYS A 57 -13.33 -1.69 -2.69
N ARG A 58 -13.27 -0.58 -3.45
CA ARG A 58 -12.46 -0.47 -4.66
C ARG A 58 -10.97 -0.31 -4.36
N SER A 59 -10.57 0.24 -3.21
CA SER A 59 -9.15 0.39 -2.84
C SER A 59 -8.64 -0.77 -2.00
N CYS A 60 -7.32 -1.03 -2.02
CA CYS A 60 -6.70 -2.07 -1.20
C CYS A 60 -6.94 -1.85 0.30
N LEU A 61 -6.89 -0.59 0.75
CA LEU A 61 -7.22 -0.21 2.13
C LEU A 61 -8.65 -0.61 2.50
N GLY A 62 -9.63 -0.26 1.67
CA GLY A 62 -11.03 -0.58 1.95
C GLY A 62 -11.28 -2.09 1.92
N ARG A 63 -10.67 -2.82 0.96
CA ARG A 63 -10.75 -4.29 0.95
C ARG A 63 -10.18 -4.91 2.21
N ALA A 64 -9.01 -4.46 2.66
CA ALA A 64 -8.38 -4.95 3.88
C ALA A 64 -9.23 -4.64 5.12
N ALA A 65 -9.70 -3.40 5.26
CA ALA A 65 -10.53 -2.97 6.38
C ALA A 65 -11.87 -3.73 6.44
N GLN A 66 -12.52 -3.94 5.31
CA GLN A 66 -13.79 -4.66 5.27
C GLN A 66 -13.62 -6.16 5.47
N ALA A 67 -12.56 -6.78 4.92
CA ALA A 67 -12.22 -8.17 5.20
C ALA A 67 -11.96 -8.36 6.71
N ALA A 68 -11.19 -7.47 7.33
CA ALA A 68 -10.99 -7.47 8.77
C ALA A 68 -12.31 -7.37 9.56
N ALA A 69 -13.20 -6.47 9.13
CA ALA A 69 -14.50 -6.29 9.77
C ALA A 69 -15.41 -7.54 9.62
N VAL A 70 -15.35 -8.25 8.49
CA VAL A 70 -16.02 -9.55 8.28
C VAL A 70 -15.47 -10.59 9.25
N VAL A 71 -14.15 -10.66 9.42
CA VAL A 71 -13.51 -11.61 10.34
C VAL A 71 -13.90 -11.31 11.79
N GLU A 72 -13.79 -10.07 12.25
CA GLU A 72 -14.17 -9.69 13.62
C GLU A 72 -15.66 -9.98 13.92
N LYS A 73 -16.54 -9.87 12.91
CA LYS A 73 -17.98 -10.13 13.05
C LYS A 73 -18.28 -11.62 13.29
N HIS A 74 -17.64 -12.52 12.55
CA HIS A 74 -17.99 -13.95 12.52
C HIS A 74 -17.01 -14.84 13.28
N PHE A 75 -15.77 -14.38 13.44
CA PHE A 75 -14.68 -15.10 14.11
C PHE A 75 -14.06 -14.22 15.21
N PRO A 76 -14.82 -13.88 16.27
CA PRO A 76 -14.37 -12.91 17.29
C PRO A 76 -13.15 -13.35 18.11
N SER A 77 -12.72 -14.61 17.97
CA SER A 77 -11.52 -15.14 18.59
C SER A 77 -10.28 -15.09 17.70
N ALA A 78 -10.45 -14.85 16.40
CA ALA A 78 -9.35 -14.73 15.45
C ALA A 78 -8.59 -13.42 15.70
N ARG A 79 -7.26 -13.48 15.66
CA ARG A 79 -6.42 -12.28 15.72
C ARG A 79 -6.32 -11.68 14.34
N VAL A 80 -6.80 -10.44 14.18
CA VAL A 80 -6.76 -9.70 12.92
C VAL A 80 -5.77 -8.54 13.02
N GLU A 81 -4.86 -8.46 12.05
CA GLU A 81 -3.83 -7.44 11.95
C GLU A 81 -3.82 -6.84 10.54
N LEU A 82 -3.39 -5.58 10.43
CA LEU A 82 -3.08 -5.00 9.13
C LEU A 82 -1.68 -5.47 8.70
N GLY A 83 -1.56 -5.99 7.49
CA GLY A 83 -0.27 -6.31 6.89
C GLY A 83 0.15 -5.24 5.89
N GLU A 84 1.24 -4.52 6.14
CA GLU A 84 1.90 -3.70 5.13
C GLU A 84 2.92 -4.54 4.36
N VAL A 85 2.75 -4.66 3.05
CA VAL A 85 3.65 -5.44 2.22
C VAL A 85 4.95 -4.67 2.01
N ARG A 86 6.08 -5.25 2.45
CA ARG A 86 7.43 -4.68 2.26
C ARG A 86 8.15 -5.26 1.05
N ARG A 87 7.98 -6.56 0.78
CA ARG A 87 8.39 -7.20 -0.49
C ARG A 87 7.16 -7.71 -1.23
N ASN A 88 6.93 -7.20 -2.44
CA ASN A 88 5.79 -7.59 -3.25
C ASN A 88 6.14 -8.74 -4.22
N TYR A 89 5.50 -9.90 -4.05
CA TYR A 89 5.62 -11.05 -4.95
C TYR A 89 5.33 -10.71 -6.43
N LEU A 90 4.28 -9.91 -6.69
CA LEU A 90 3.91 -9.54 -8.06
C LEU A 90 4.95 -8.60 -8.69
N ALA A 91 5.50 -7.66 -7.91
CA ALA A 91 6.59 -6.81 -8.37
C ALA A 91 7.85 -7.64 -8.71
N GLU A 92 8.25 -8.57 -7.84
CA GLU A 92 9.39 -9.46 -8.08
C GLU A 92 9.20 -10.29 -9.37
N MET A 93 8.00 -10.82 -9.58
CA MET A 93 7.66 -11.55 -10.80
C MET A 93 7.76 -10.67 -12.04
N MET A 94 7.24 -9.43 -12.00
CA MET A 94 7.34 -8.50 -13.12
C MET A 94 8.78 -8.06 -13.40
N VAL A 95 9.58 -7.82 -12.36
CA VAL A 95 11.01 -7.54 -12.51
C VAL A 95 11.71 -8.73 -13.19
N GLN A 96 11.43 -9.97 -12.79
CA GLN A 96 11.96 -11.14 -13.47
C GLN A 96 11.57 -11.18 -14.95
N MET A 97 10.30 -10.94 -15.28
CA MET A 97 9.83 -10.87 -16.67
C MET A 97 10.56 -9.78 -17.48
N LEU A 98 10.86 -8.63 -16.85
CA LEU A 98 11.64 -7.55 -17.46
C LEU A 98 13.06 -8.01 -17.81
N PHE A 99 13.72 -8.79 -16.94
CA PHE A 99 15.06 -9.32 -17.20
C PHE A 99 15.07 -10.43 -18.26
N GLU A 100 14.05 -11.27 -18.30
CA GLU A 100 13.88 -12.32 -19.30
C GLU A 100 13.58 -11.75 -20.69
N ASN A 101 12.86 -10.63 -20.74
CA ASN A 101 12.55 -9.93 -21.99
C ASN A 101 12.70 -8.41 -21.85
N ARG A 102 13.90 -7.92 -22.18
CA ARG A 102 14.25 -6.50 -22.07
C ARG A 102 13.40 -5.56 -22.93
N SER A 103 12.71 -6.02 -23.97
CA SER A 103 11.83 -5.13 -24.75
C SER A 103 10.65 -4.60 -23.93
N LYS A 104 10.31 -5.24 -22.81
CA LYS A 104 9.31 -4.76 -21.85
C LYS A 104 9.66 -3.41 -21.23
N SER A 105 10.93 -3.02 -21.18
CA SER A 105 11.32 -1.68 -20.70
C SER A 105 10.80 -0.54 -21.59
N LEU A 106 10.35 -0.87 -22.81
CA LEU A 106 9.80 0.07 -23.78
C LEU A 106 8.27 0.06 -23.82
N ASP A 107 7.62 -0.81 -23.04
CA ASP A 107 6.16 -0.90 -22.95
C ASP A 107 5.67 -0.07 -21.76
N PRO A 108 5.03 1.09 -21.99
CA PRO A 108 4.57 1.96 -20.92
C PRO A 108 3.55 1.29 -19.99
N SER A 109 2.69 0.42 -20.52
CA SER A 109 1.66 -0.24 -19.73
C SER A 109 2.26 -1.20 -18.72
N PHE A 110 3.27 -1.96 -19.16
CA PHE A 110 4.03 -2.87 -18.30
C PHE A 110 4.81 -2.12 -17.22
N MET A 111 5.48 -1.01 -17.59
CA MET A 111 6.25 -0.21 -16.63
C MET A 111 5.35 0.47 -15.59
N SER A 112 4.21 1.00 -16.00
CA SER A 112 3.22 1.56 -15.06
C SER A 112 2.68 0.50 -14.10
N GLU A 113 2.36 -0.71 -14.58
CA GLU A 113 1.88 -1.79 -13.72
C GLU A 113 2.96 -2.27 -12.74
N LEU A 114 4.21 -2.38 -13.18
CA LEU A 114 5.34 -2.69 -12.30
C LEU A 114 5.47 -1.66 -11.16
N LEU A 115 5.44 -0.36 -11.51
CA LEU A 115 5.53 0.72 -10.52
C LEU A 115 4.34 0.72 -9.56
N MET A 116 3.15 0.34 -10.01
CA MET A 116 1.98 0.19 -9.15
C MET A 116 2.18 -0.91 -8.08
N TYR A 117 2.76 -2.05 -8.44
CA TYR A 117 3.05 -3.10 -7.43
C TYR A 117 4.23 -2.75 -6.49
N GLU A 118 5.04 -1.75 -6.86
CA GLU A 118 6.09 -1.20 -6.00
C GLU A 118 5.55 -0.18 -4.97
N GLU A 119 4.31 0.32 -5.12
CA GLU A 119 3.69 1.16 -4.09
C GLU A 119 3.37 0.37 -2.81
N PRO A 120 3.55 0.96 -1.61
CA PRO A 120 3.13 0.32 -0.37
C PRO A 120 1.64 -0.03 -0.43
N HIS A 121 1.32 -1.31 -0.27
CA HIS A 121 -0.07 -1.78 -0.26
C HIS A 121 -0.34 -2.67 0.95
N LEU A 122 -1.63 -2.85 1.22
CA LEU A 122 -2.12 -3.42 2.46
C LEU A 122 -2.86 -4.74 2.20
N VAL A 123 -2.58 -5.72 3.05
CA VAL A 123 -3.25 -7.01 3.15
C VAL A 123 -3.81 -7.19 4.56
N VAL A 124 -4.61 -8.23 4.77
CA VAL A 124 -5.04 -8.64 6.13
C VAL A 124 -4.20 -9.81 6.58
N VAL A 125 -3.83 -9.84 7.86
CA VAL A 125 -3.18 -10.99 8.48
C VAL A 125 -4.10 -11.54 9.57
N ILE A 126 -4.43 -12.83 9.47
CA ILE A 126 -5.35 -13.53 10.38
C ILE A 126 -4.63 -14.71 10.98
N ASP A 127 -4.46 -14.71 12.30
CA ASP A 127 -3.75 -15.77 13.02
C ASP A 127 -2.37 -16.09 12.39
N GLY A 128 -1.68 -15.05 11.89
CA GLY A 128 -0.38 -15.15 11.22
C GLY A 128 -0.43 -15.55 9.74
N GLN A 129 -1.62 -15.78 9.15
CA GLN A 129 -1.78 -16.07 7.73
C GLN A 129 -2.17 -14.82 6.94
N GLN A 130 -1.50 -14.59 5.82
CA GLN A 130 -1.80 -13.47 4.93
C GLN A 130 -3.05 -13.77 4.10
N PHE A 131 -3.87 -12.75 3.90
CA PHE A 131 -4.94 -12.72 2.91
C PHE A 131 -4.78 -11.47 2.04
N GLU A 132 -4.39 -11.69 0.79
CA GLU A 132 -4.34 -10.68 -0.26
C GLU A 132 -5.66 -10.71 -1.06
N PRO A 133 -6.51 -9.68 -1.00
CA PRO A 133 -7.78 -9.64 -1.73
C PRO A 133 -7.65 -9.85 -3.25
N LEU A 134 -6.50 -9.53 -3.86
CA LEU A 134 -6.25 -9.82 -5.28
C LEU A 134 -6.21 -11.33 -5.59
N SER A 135 -5.97 -12.18 -4.59
CA SER A 135 -5.97 -13.65 -4.78
C SER A 135 -7.29 -14.18 -5.36
N ILE A 136 -8.42 -13.58 -4.97
CA ILE A 136 -9.75 -13.91 -5.49
C ILE A 136 -9.83 -13.59 -6.98
N GLN A 137 -9.28 -12.44 -7.39
CA GLN A 137 -9.34 -11.97 -8.76
C GLN A 137 -8.41 -12.76 -9.68
N LEU A 138 -7.21 -13.10 -9.20
CA LEU A 138 -6.24 -13.89 -9.96
C LEU A 138 -6.52 -15.40 -9.93
N GLY A 139 -7.43 -15.85 -9.06
CA GLY A 139 -7.73 -17.27 -8.89
C GLY A 139 -6.56 -18.08 -8.32
N CYS A 140 -5.62 -17.42 -7.66
CA CYS A 140 -4.44 -18.04 -7.05
C CYS A 140 -4.13 -17.38 -5.70
N ASP A 141 -3.65 -18.17 -4.74
CA ASP A 141 -3.21 -17.64 -3.46
C ASP A 141 -1.91 -16.84 -3.67
N ILE A 142 -1.88 -15.62 -3.16
CA ILE A 142 -0.73 -14.71 -3.23
C ILE A 142 -0.12 -14.63 -1.85
N PHE A 143 1.19 -14.89 -1.76
CA PHE A 143 1.94 -14.81 -0.51
C PHE A 143 3.11 -13.86 -0.67
N HIS A 144 3.09 -12.76 0.07
CA HIS A 144 4.18 -11.79 0.02
C HIS A 144 5.35 -12.28 0.87
N PRO A 145 6.60 -12.22 0.36
CA PRO A 145 7.78 -12.68 1.10
C PRO A 145 8.01 -11.94 2.42
N GLU A 146 7.61 -10.68 2.51
CA GLU A 146 7.80 -9.85 3.70
C GLU A 146 6.61 -8.91 3.91
N VAL A 147 5.97 -9.05 5.08
CA VAL A 147 4.84 -8.24 5.53
C VAL A 147 5.11 -7.79 6.97
N ALA A 148 4.97 -6.50 7.24
CA ALA A 148 4.97 -5.97 8.59
C ALA A 148 3.55 -5.91 9.11
N THR A 149 3.32 -6.38 10.35
CA THR A 149 2.00 -6.40 10.95
C THR A 149 1.79 -5.26 11.94
N PHE A 150 0.59 -4.70 11.93
CA PHE A 150 0.17 -3.60 12.78
C PHE A 150 -1.23 -3.84 13.36
N PRO A 151 -1.59 -3.18 14.48
CA PRO A 151 -2.97 -3.14 14.93
C PRO A 151 -3.89 -2.65 13.80
N ILE A 152 -4.94 -3.43 13.51
CA ILE A 152 -5.71 -3.27 12.26
C ILE A 152 -6.34 -1.88 12.13
N TRP A 153 -6.97 -1.37 13.18
CA TRP A 153 -7.75 -0.13 13.10
C TRP A 153 -6.88 1.12 13.17
N GLU A 154 -5.79 1.07 13.91
CA GLU A 154 -4.75 2.09 13.96
C GLU A 154 -4.05 2.21 12.62
N GLY A 155 -3.71 1.08 11.99
CA GLY A 155 -3.12 1.07 10.64
C GLY A 155 -4.08 1.59 9.57
N VAL A 156 -5.37 1.23 9.63
CA VAL A 156 -6.38 1.78 8.72
C VAL A 156 -6.54 3.28 8.93
N ALA A 157 -6.65 3.75 10.17
CA ALA A 157 -6.76 5.17 10.47
C ALA A 157 -5.52 5.97 10.01
N SER A 158 -4.33 5.44 10.25
CA SER A 158 -3.07 6.02 9.78
C SER A 158 -3.05 6.15 8.25
N ALA A 159 -3.42 5.10 7.51
CA ALA A 159 -3.51 5.14 6.04
C ALA A 159 -4.58 6.12 5.52
N VAL A 160 -5.71 6.25 6.22
CA VAL A 160 -6.72 7.28 5.92
C VAL A 160 -6.13 8.68 6.14
N THR A 161 -5.42 8.91 7.24
CA THR A 161 -4.81 10.23 7.52
C THR A 161 -3.67 10.58 6.55
N VAL A 162 -2.92 9.59 6.06
CA VAL A 162 -2.02 9.81 4.91
C VAL A 162 -2.83 10.29 3.69
N SER A 163 -3.99 9.69 3.41
CA SER A 163 -4.87 10.14 2.33
C SER A 163 -5.45 11.55 2.58
N GLU A 164 -5.80 11.89 3.83
CA GLU A 164 -6.19 13.26 4.22
C GLU A 164 -5.08 14.26 3.91
N SER A 165 -3.81 13.91 4.17
CA SER A 165 -2.67 14.79 3.90
C SER A 165 -2.53 15.15 2.41
N HIS A 166 -2.91 14.25 1.50
CA HIS A 166 -2.88 14.53 0.06
C HIS A 166 -3.94 15.55 -0.38
N THR A 167 -4.98 15.80 0.43
CA THR A 167 -5.99 16.84 0.16
C THR A 167 -5.57 18.22 0.62
N GLU A 168 -4.58 18.31 1.49
CA GLU A 168 -4.04 19.57 1.98
C GLU A 168 -3.06 20.16 0.95
N THR A 169 -2.95 21.48 0.92
CA THR A 169 -2.02 22.20 0.03
C THR A 169 -0.88 22.85 0.79
N ASN A 170 -1.08 23.18 2.07
CA ASN A 170 -0.07 23.76 2.95
C ASN A 170 0.94 22.68 3.42
N PRO A 171 2.24 22.82 3.12
CA PRO A 171 3.22 21.77 3.43
C PRO A 171 3.39 21.51 4.93
N ARG A 172 3.25 22.54 5.77
CA ARG A 172 3.32 22.38 7.24
C ARG A 172 2.16 21.55 7.76
N LYS A 173 0.94 21.86 7.33
CA LYS A 173 -0.24 21.09 7.73
C LYS A 173 -0.22 19.65 7.20
N LYS A 174 0.29 19.42 5.98
CA LYS A 174 0.55 18.07 5.46
C LYS A 174 1.46 17.30 6.41
N LEU A 175 2.58 17.91 6.81
CA LEU A 175 3.54 17.29 7.71
C LEU A 175 2.94 17.00 9.09
N ASP A 176 2.14 17.92 9.63
CA ASP A 176 1.46 17.73 10.91
C ASP A 176 0.50 16.50 10.87
N LEU A 177 -0.27 16.35 9.77
CA LEU A 177 -1.13 15.17 9.55
C LEU A 177 -0.32 13.87 9.45
N LEU A 178 0.83 13.91 8.76
CA LEU A 178 1.68 12.73 8.60
C LEU A 178 2.37 12.32 9.91
N TRP A 179 2.73 13.27 10.76
CA TRP A 179 3.19 12.97 12.12
C TRP A 179 2.07 12.41 13.00
N GLU A 180 0.84 12.92 12.88
CA GLU A 180 -0.32 12.31 13.55
C GLU A 180 -0.51 10.85 13.10
N ALA A 181 -0.39 10.56 11.81
CA ALA A 181 -0.46 9.21 11.27
C ALA A 181 0.65 8.29 11.81
N GLU A 182 1.87 8.80 11.99
CA GLU A 182 2.99 8.07 12.62
C GLU A 182 2.75 7.83 14.11
N GLU A 183 2.15 8.78 14.82
CA GLU A 183 1.78 8.61 16.23
C GLU A 183 0.69 7.54 16.42
N MET A 184 -0.29 7.49 15.51
CA MET A 184 -1.35 6.48 15.54
C MET A 184 -0.83 5.06 15.28
N CYS A 185 0.00 4.91 14.24
CA CYS A 185 0.53 3.62 13.84
C CYS A 185 2.02 3.75 13.48
N PRO A 186 2.92 3.66 14.48
CA PRO A 186 4.33 3.92 14.26
C PRO A 186 4.96 2.96 13.27
N SER A 187 5.92 3.47 12.50
CA SER A 187 6.77 2.69 11.60
C SER A 187 6.08 2.07 10.37
N MET A 188 4.90 2.55 9.99
CA MET A 188 4.33 2.25 8.67
C MET A 188 5.17 2.93 7.57
N SER A 189 5.62 2.14 6.59
CA SER A 189 6.41 2.63 5.45
C SER A 189 5.61 3.64 4.63
N LEU A 190 4.30 3.43 4.47
CA LEU A 190 3.39 4.38 3.81
C LEU A 190 3.49 5.79 4.40
N VAL A 191 3.59 5.92 5.73
CA VAL A 191 3.70 7.23 6.40
C VAL A 191 5.07 7.84 6.11
N GLN A 192 6.13 7.06 6.32
CA GLN A 192 7.52 7.51 6.16
C GLN A 192 7.81 7.98 4.71
N GLU A 193 7.31 7.24 3.71
CA GLU A 193 7.46 7.63 2.30
C GLU A 193 6.75 8.95 1.98
N ASN A 194 5.61 9.24 2.63
CA ASN A 194 4.85 10.47 2.39
C ASN A 194 5.36 11.68 3.21
N ILE A 195 6.07 11.47 4.32
CA ILE A 195 6.71 12.53 5.12
C ILE A 195 7.78 13.29 4.32
N CYS A 196 8.49 12.60 3.43
CA CYS A 196 9.67 13.13 2.75
C CYS A 196 9.38 14.38 1.90
N GLY A 197 8.27 14.41 1.17
CA GLY A 197 7.91 15.53 0.28
C GLY A 197 7.70 16.85 1.03
N PRO A 198 6.74 16.91 1.98
CA PRO A 198 6.51 18.11 2.79
C PRO A 198 7.74 18.56 3.59
N MET A 199 8.57 17.64 4.09
CA MET A 199 9.83 17.99 4.75
C MET A 199 10.80 18.70 3.80
N ALA A 200 10.96 18.18 2.58
CA ALA A 200 11.81 18.80 1.56
C ALA A 200 11.32 20.20 1.17
N GLU A 201 10.00 20.37 0.99
CA GLU A 201 9.38 21.67 0.69
C GLU A 201 9.59 22.71 1.80
N LEU A 202 9.73 22.26 3.06
CA LEU A 202 10.00 23.10 4.22
C LEU A 202 11.50 23.29 4.49
N GLY A 203 12.39 22.69 3.70
CA GLY A 203 13.84 22.75 3.90
C GLY A 203 14.33 21.99 5.14
N LEU A 204 13.61 20.96 5.57
CA LEU A 204 13.99 20.07 6.66
C LEU A 204 14.86 18.92 6.13
N ASP A 205 15.69 18.31 7.00
CA ASP A 205 16.53 17.17 6.63
C ASP A 205 15.69 15.92 6.37
N THR A 206 15.68 15.46 5.13
CA THR A 206 14.91 14.29 4.68
C THR A 206 15.74 13.02 4.55
N VAL A 207 17.08 13.11 4.59
CA VAL A 207 17.96 11.99 4.22
C VAL A 207 17.72 10.79 5.14
N GLY A 208 17.64 11.01 6.46
CA GLY A 208 17.43 9.93 7.42
C GLY A 208 16.09 9.20 7.25
N VAL A 209 15.03 9.90 6.86
CA VAL A 209 13.70 9.30 6.63
C VAL A 209 13.72 8.45 5.36
N VAL A 210 14.30 8.99 4.28
CA VAL A 210 14.35 8.28 3.00
C VAL A 210 15.30 7.08 3.06
N ASP A 211 16.43 7.19 3.76
CA ASP A 211 17.35 6.06 4.00
C ASP A 211 16.67 4.92 4.77
N GLU A 212 15.85 5.24 5.78
CA GLU A 212 15.07 4.24 6.50
C GLU A 212 13.99 3.61 5.61
N CYS A 213 13.33 4.39 4.73
CA CYS A 213 12.42 3.86 3.72
C CYS A 213 13.13 2.87 2.80
N LEU A 214 14.32 3.22 2.28
CA LEU A 214 15.11 2.34 1.42
C LEU A 214 15.49 1.04 2.14
N ARG A 215 15.87 1.12 3.42
CA ARG A 215 16.26 -0.04 4.23
C ARG A 215 15.10 -1.00 4.47
N ARG A 216 13.87 -0.48 4.55
CA ARG A 216 12.64 -1.27 4.76
C ARG A 216 12.03 -1.79 3.47
N ARG A 217 12.00 -0.96 2.42
CA ARG A 217 11.38 -1.24 1.13
C ARG A 217 12.23 -0.64 0.01
N PRO A 218 13.20 -1.39 -0.51
CA PRO A 218 14.08 -0.88 -1.56
C PRO A 218 13.41 -0.95 -2.95
N CYS A 219 12.49 -0.03 -3.21
CA CYS A 219 11.71 0.09 -4.44
C CYS A 219 12.29 1.14 -5.41
N ALA A 220 11.79 1.15 -6.65
CA ALA A 220 12.20 2.11 -7.67
C ALA A 220 11.92 3.56 -7.23
N ARG A 221 10.77 3.82 -6.60
CA ARG A 221 10.38 5.18 -6.16
C ARG A 221 11.31 5.74 -5.09
N THR A 222 11.63 4.97 -4.05
CA THR A 222 12.51 5.43 -2.96
C THR A 222 13.95 5.65 -3.46
N LEU A 223 14.45 4.77 -4.33
CA LEU A 223 15.74 4.96 -4.99
C LEU A 223 15.80 6.23 -5.85
N PHE A 224 14.74 6.50 -6.63
CA PHE A 224 14.66 7.70 -7.46
C PHE A 224 14.61 8.98 -6.61
N VAL A 225 13.78 9.00 -5.57
CA VAL A 225 13.70 10.12 -4.62
C VAL A 225 15.05 10.38 -3.95
N LEU A 226 15.78 9.36 -3.51
CA LEU A 226 17.14 9.52 -2.97
C LEU A 226 18.10 10.09 -3.99
N ALA A 227 18.07 9.60 -5.22
CA ALA A 227 18.95 10.07 -6.28
C ALA A 227 18.73 11.57 -6.55
N VAL A 228 17.47 12.01 -6.59
CA VAL A 228 17.10 13.42 -6.79
C VAL A 228 17.48 14.30 -5.59
N LEU A 229 17.22 13.84 -4.36
CA LEU A 229 17.47 14.63 -3.15
C LEU A 229 18.96 14.74 -2.79
N THR A 230 19.72 13.65 -2.96
CA THR A 230 21.14 13.59 -2.54
C THR A 230 22.11 13.91 -3.66
N GLY A 231 21.71 13.74 -4.92
CA GLY A 231 22.60 13.82 -6.09
C GLY A 231 23.61 12.66 -6.18
N GLU A 232 23.49 11.61 -5.35
CA GLU A 232 24.43 10.50 -5.35
C GLU A 232 24.16 9.49 -6.49
N GLU A 233 25.14 9.33 -7.38
CA GLU A 233 25.05 8.45 -8.57
C GLU A 233 24.76 6.98 -8.23
N LYS A 234 25.21 6.51 -7.05
CA LYS A 234 25.00 5.13 -6.57
C LYS A 234 23.52 4.73 -6.53
N TYR A 235 22.59 5.67 -6.40
CA TYR A 235 21.16 5.39 -6.38
C TYR A 235 20.60 5.18 -7.81
N TYR A 236 21.08 5.94 -8.79
CA TYR A 236 20.77 5.70 -10.21
C TYR A 236 21.36 4.37 -10.71
N GLU A 237 22.59 4.04 -10.31
CA GLU A 237 23.20 2.74 -10.64
C GLU A 237 22.37 1.56 -10.11
N GLN A 238 21.81 1.71 -8.90
CA GLN A 238 20.93 0.70 -8.33
C GLN A 238 19.60 0.58 -9.09
N LEU A 239 19.01 1.69 -9.55
CA LEU A 239 17.82 1.67 -10.40
C LEU A 239 18.07 0.95 -11.72
N ASP A 240 19.15 1.28 -12.42
CA ASP A 240 19.48 0.64 -13.70
C ASP A 240 19.75 -0.86 -13.53
N ARG A 241 20.53 -1.22 -12.49
CA ARG A 241 20.84 -2.62 -12.20
C ARG A 241 19.63 -3.45 -11.82
N LYS A 242 18.71 -2.91 -11.00
CA LYS A 242 17.52 -3.65 -10.51
C LYS A 242 16.37 -3.66 -11.50
N TYR A 243 16.26 -2.62 -12.32
CA TYR A 243 15.15 -2.45 -13.24
C TYR A 243 15.69 -2.20 -14.65
N THR A 244 16.03 -0.94 -14.92
CA THR A 244 16.59 -0.41 -16.18
C THR A 244 16.69 1.11 -16.04
N SER A 245 17.64 1.74 -16.71
CA SER A 245 17.73 3.21 -16.84
C SER A 245 16.45 3.84 -17.39
N LYS A 246 15.62 3.09 -18.12
CA LYS A 246 14.33 3.57 -18.62
C LYS A 246 13.26 3.78 -17.55
N ILE A 247 13.43 3.22 -16.35
CA ILE A 247 12.41 3.34 -15.30
C ILE A 247 12.25 4.79 -14.81
N THR A 248 13.30 5.61 -14.96
CA THR A 248 13.26 7.02 -14.58
C THR A 248 12.38 7.86 -15.50
N ASP A 249 12.08 7.39 -16.71
CA ASP A 249 11.20 8.09 -17.66
C ASP A 249 9.71 8.09 -17.21
N PHE A 250 9.39 7.41 -16.09
CA PHE A 250 8.04 7.17 -15.58
C PHE A 250 7.76 7.77 -14.19
N PHE A 251 8.68 8.56 -13.64
CA PHE A 251 8.49 9.34 -12.40
C PHE A 251 8.33 10.83 -12.71
#